data_AF-A0A8I6YI00-F1
#
_entry.id   AF-A0A8I6YI00-F1
#
_cell.length_a   1.000
_cell.length_b   1.000
_cell.length_c   1.000
_cell.angle_alpha   90.00
_cell.angle_beta   90.00
_cell.angle_gamma   90.00
#
_symmetry.space_group_name_H-M   'P 1'
#
loop_
_entity.id
_entity.type
_entity.pdbx_description
1 polymer ?
#
loop_
_entity_poly.entity_id
_entity_poly.type
_entity_poly.pdbx_seq_one_letter_code
_entity_poly.pdbx_strand_id
1 'polypeptide(L)'
;MHNIVHIDEKWFYMTKRNRNYYLLDGEEEPTRTIQNNNCIGKIMFLTAVARPRWDSEGNVMFSGKIGIWPFVKEVPAQRKSDNRPRGTIETKSIKVDRKVMREFLIENVLAAIQVVWPESDVGQTIYIQQDNAKPHILPTDPEFLEAISRTGMDVRIIQ
;
A
#
# COMPACT_ATOMS: atom_id res chain seq x y z
N MET A 1 3.27 -13.25 20.04
CA MET A 1 3.80 -11.91 19.68
C MET A 1 2.68 -11.15 18.98
N HIS A 2 2.08 -10.14 19.61
CA HIS A 2 0.92 -9.41 19.06
C HIS A 2 1.29 -8.08 18.40
N ASN A 3 2.56 -7.66 18.54
CA ASN A 3 3.03 -6.33 18.14
C ASN A 3 3.87 -6.41 16.88
N ILE A 4 3.40 -7.18 15.90
CA ILE A 4 4.02 -7.28 14.58
C ILE A 4 3.07 -6.67 13.57
N VAL A 5 3.62 -5.73 12.80
CA VAL A 5 3.04 -5.15 11.60
C VAL A 5 3.72 -5.83 10.42
N HIS A 6 2.96 -6.57 9.62
CA HIS A 6 3.42 -7.11 8.36
C HIS A 6 3.18 -6.08 7.27
N ILE A 7 4.22 -5.81 6.48
CA ILE A 7 4.10 -5.01 5.27
C ILE A 7 4.41 -5.86 4.03
N ASP A 8 3.72 -5.56 2.93
CA ASP A 8 3.96 -6.16 1.62
C ASP A 8 3.51 -5.21 0.51
N GLU A 9 4.08 -5.37 -0.68
CA GLU A 9 3.66 -4.67 -1.89
C GLU A 9 2.89 -5.56 -2.84
N LYS A 10 1.74 -5.06 -3.32
CA LYS A 10 0.90 -5.80 -4.27
C LYS A 10 0.56 -4.98 -5.50
N TRP A 11 0.74 -5.57 -6.68
CA TRP A 11 0.19 -5.05 -7.93
C TRP A 11 -1.31 -5.34 -8.05
N PHE A 12 -2.10 -4.29 -8.24
CA PHE A 12 -3.50 -4.35 -8.61
C PHE A 12 -3.68 -3.93 -10.07
N TYR A 13 -4.44 -4.72 -10.81
CA TYR A 13 -4.74 -4.48 -12.22
C TYR A 13 -6.14 -3.93 -12.34
N MET A 14 -6.33 -2.90 -13.16
CA MET A 14 -7.63 -2.27 -13.40
C MET A 14 -8.67 -3.26 -13.96
N THR A 15 -8.21 -4.30 -14.66
CA THR A 15 -9.05 -5.41 -15.11
C THR A 15 -8.22 -6.68 -15.25
N LYS A 16 -8.90 -7.84 -15.24
CA LYS A 16 -8.25 -9.15 -15.45
C LYS A 16 -7.83 -9.29 -16.91
N ARG A 17 -6.82 -10.12 -17.16
CA ARG A 17 -6.38 -10.44 -18.53
C ARG A 17 -7.49 -11.13 -19.31
N ASN A 18 -8.08 -12.16 -18.73
CA ASN A 18 -9.23 -12.88 -19.27
C ASN A 18 -10.39 -12.74 -18.27
N ARG A 19 -11.60 -12.51 -18.77
CA ARG A 19 -12.83 -12.47 -17.98
C ARG A 19 -13.84 -13.38 -18.66
N ASN A 20 -14.50 -14.21 -17.87
CA ASN A 20 -15.63 -15.00 -18.30
C ASN A 20 -16.88 -14.28 -17.80
N TYR A 21 -17.88 -14.15 -18.67
CA TYR A 21 -19.17 -13.57 -18.36
C TYR A 21 -20.24 -14.63 -18.57
N TYR A 22 -21.22 -14.68 -17.69
CA TYR A 22 -22.47 -15.39 -17.95
C TYR A 22 -23.41 -14.40 -18.63
N LEU A 23 -23.91 -14.77 -19.80
CA LEU A 23 -24.82 -13.95 -20.60
C LEU A 23 -26.15 -14.69 -20.75
N LEU A 24 -27.25 -13.95 -20.73
CA LEU A 24 -28.56 -14.47 -21.08
C LEU A 24 -28.69 -14.63 -22.60
N ASP A 25 -29.65 -15.44 -23.04
CA ASP A 25 -29.91 -15.61 -24.46
C ASP A 25 -30.35 -14.28 -25.08
N GLY A 26 -29.65 -13.85 -26.13
CA GLY A 26 -29.84 -12.55 -26.79
C GLY A 26 -29.12 -11.35 -26.15
N GLU A 27 -28.37 -11.53 -25.06
CA GLU A 27 -27.57 -10.46 -24.45
C GLU A 27 -26.27 -10.21 -25.25
N GLU A 28 -25.97 -8.94 -25.52
CA GLU A 28 -24.77 -8.57 -26.26
C GLU A 28 -23.48 -8.85 -25.47
N GLU A 29 -22.45 -9.34 -26.17
CA GLU A 29 -21.17 -9.61 -25.54
C GLU A 29 -20.50 -8.32 -25.02
N PRO A 30 -19.98 -8.31 -23.76
CA PRO A 30 -19.32 -7.15 -23.20
C PRO A 30 -18.10 -6.74 -24.03
N THR A 31 -18.13 -5.53 -24.60
CA THR A 31 -16.98 -5.00 -25.35
C THR A 31 -15.91 -4.46 -24.42
N ARG A 32 -14.66 -4.88 -24.62
CA ARG A 32 -13.51 -4.38 -23.87
C ARG A 32 -12.79 -3.28 -24.65
N THR A 33 -12.71 -2.09 -24.06
CA THR A 33 -12.07 -0.90 -24.67
C THR A 33 -10.53 -0.87 -24.58
N ILE A 34 -9.90 -1.94 -24.10
CA ILE A 34 -8.44 -2.01 -23.93
C ILE A 34 -7.81 -2.66 -25.15
N GLN A 35 -6.93 -1.93 -25.84
CA GLN A 35 -6.29 -2.37 -27.08
C GLN A 35 -5.46 -3.65 -26.93
N ASN A 36 -4.70 -3.81 -25.85
CA ASN A 36 -3.94 -5.03 -25.57
C ASN A 36 -3.74 -5.28 -24.06
N ASN A 37 -3.37 -6.50 -23.70
CA ASN A 37 -3.17 -6.91 -22.30
C ASN A 37 -2.00 -6.17 -21.61
N ASN A 38 -1.03 -5.68 -22.35
CA ASN A 38 0.11 -4.93 -21.81
C ASN A 38 -0.25 -3.47 -21.47
N CYS A 39 -1.34 -2.96 -22.05
CA CYS A 39 -1.91 -1.65 -21.77
C CYS A 39 -2.89 -1.64 -20.60
N ILE A 40 -3.09 -2.78 -19.91
CA ILE A 40 -3.90 -2.80 -18.69
C ILE A 40 -3.18 -1.98 -17.63
N GLY A 41 -3.81 -0.88 -17.21
CA GLY A 41 -3.33 -0.07 -16.10
C GLY A 41 -3.15 -0.91 -14.84
N LYS A 42 -2.00 -0.76 -14.19
CA LYS A 42 -1.68 -1.42 -12.92
C LYS A 42 -1.06 -0.43 -11.95
N ILE A 43 -1.40 -0.58 -10.68
CA ILE A 43 -0.88 0.25 -9.58
C ILE A 43 -0.36 -0.68 -8.50
N MET A 44 0.83 -0.40 -7.99
CA MET A 44 1.38 -1.10 -6.85
C MET A 44 0.92 -0.39 -5.58
N PHE A 45 0.55 -1.14 -4.55
CA PHE A 45 0.18 -0.62 -3.26
C PHE A 45 1.08 -1.21 -2.18
N LEU A 46 1.51 -0.38 -1.24
CA LEU A 46 2.05 -0.82 0.05
C LEU A 46 0.89 -1.09 1.00
N THR A 47 0.86 -2.25 1.63
CA THR A 47 -0.17 -2.60 2.62
C THR A 47 0.49 -2.86 3.96
N ALA A 48 -0.11 -2.37 5.04
CA ALA A 48 0.30 -2.67 6.41
C ALA A 48 -0.86 -3.31 7.19
N VAL A 49 -0.60 -4.47 7.78
CA VAL A 49 -1.56 -5.20 8.61
C VAL A 49 -0.90 -5.79 9.84
N ALA A 50 -1.64 -5.85 10.94
CA ALA A 50 -1.26 -6.47 12.19
C ALA A 50 -2.33 -7.46 12.63
N ARG A 51 -2.06 -8.21 13.71
CA ARG A 51 -3.02 -9.18 14.22
C ARG A 51 -4.25 -8.48 14.83
N PRO A 52 -5.49 -8.84 14.43
CA PRO A 52 -6.69 -8.28 15.02
C PRO A 52 -6.83 -8.69 16.49
N ARG A 53 -7.51 -7.85 17.28
CA ARG A 53 -7.74 -8.03 18.72
C ARG A 53 -9.22 -7.86 19.02
N TRP A 54 -9.67 -8.68 19.94
CA TRP A 54 -11.07 -8.82 20.31
C TRP A 54 -11.18 -8.75 21.83
N ASP A 55 -12.29 -8.20 22.33
CA ASP A 55 -12.61 -8.26 23.75
C ASP A 55 -13.18 -9.64 24.14
N SER A 56 -13.53 -9.82 25.42
CA SER A 56 -14.11 -11.07 25.93
C SER A 56 -15.51 -11.38 25.38
N GLU A 57 -16.20 -10.39 24.86
CA GLU A 57 -17.55 -10.51 24.29
C GLU A 57 -17.53 -10.78 22.78
N GLY A 58 -16.34 -10.69 22.16
CA GLY A 58 -16.14 -10.91 20.73
C GLY A 58 -16.29 -9.65 19.88
N ASN A 59 -16.23 -8.45 20.46
CA ASN A 59 -16.19 -7.20 19.71
C ASN A 59 -14.77 -6.86 19.27
N VAL A 60 -14.64 -6.21 18.11
CA VAL A 60 -13.33 -5.79 17.56
C VAL A 60 -12.78 -4.60 18.34
N MET A 61 -11.71 -4.81 19.10
CA MET A 61 -10.94 -3.74 19.73
C MET A 61 -9.90 -3.14 18.78
N PHE A 62 -9.31 -3.98 17.94
CA PHE A 62 -8.35 -3.57 16.92
C PHE A 62 -8.52 -4.46 15.70
N SER A 63 -8.82 -3.85 14.55
CA SER A 63 -9.11 -4.63 13.33
C SER A 63 -7.87 -5.29 12.71
N GLY A 64 -6.66 -4.87 13.13
CA GLY A 64 -5.43 -5.26 12.47
C GLY A 64 -5.18 -4.58 11.13
N LYS A 65 -6.15 -3.83 10.58
CA LYS A 65 -5.97 -3.10 9.32
C LYS A 65 -5.35 -1.73 9.63
N ILE A 66 -4.14 -1.48 9.14
CA ILE A 66 -3.43 -0.22 9.38
C ILE A 66 -3.59 0.70 8.19
N GLY A 67 -3.31 0.21 6.98
CA GLY A 67 -3.53 1.01 5.78
C GLY A 67 -3.08 0.36 4.48
N ILE A 68 -3.43 1.03 3.39
CA ILE A 68 -3.05 0.68 2.03
C ILE A 68 -2.75 1.98 1.26
N TRP A 69 -1.56 2.08 0.66
CA TRP A 69 -1.10 3.30 0.02
C TRP A 69 -0.60 3.04 -1.40
N PRO A 70 -1.14 3.73 -2.42
CA PRO A 70 -0.72 3.55 -3.80
C PRO A 70 0.65 4.20 -4.05
N PHE A 71 1.54 3.48 -4.72
CA PHE A 71 2.76 4.05 -5.28
C PHE A 71 2.42 4.79 -6.58
N VAL A 72 1.92 6.02 -6.45
CA VAL A 72 1.53 6.87 -7.57
C VAL A 72 2.05 8.30 -7.44
N LYS A 73 2.11 9.00 -8.57
CA LYS A 73 2.30 10.44 -8.65
C LYS A 73 1.33 11.04 -9.64
N GLU A 74 0.91 12.27 -9.36
CA GLU A 74 0.15 13.07 -10.30
C GLU A 74 1.11 13.83 -11.21
N VAL A 75 1.00 13.63 -12.52
CA VAL A 75 1.83 14.31 -13.52
C VAL A 75 0.98 14.83 -14.67
N PRO A 76 1.28 16.03 -15.20
CA PRO A 76 0.57 16.54 -16.37
C PRO A 76 0.90 15.69 -17.61
N ALA A 77 -0.12 15.45 -18.43
CA ALA A 77 0.00 14.76 -19.70
C ALA A 77 0.95 15.54 -20.64
N GLN A 78 2.10 14.96 -20.97
CA GLN A 78 3.11 15.60 -21.82
C GLN A 78 2.72 15.68 -23.30
N ARG A 79 1.86 14.76 -23.75
CA ARG A 79 1.40 14.66 -25.13
C ARG A 79 -0.12 14.71 -25.16
N LYS A 80 -0.68 15.33 -26.21
CA LYS A 80 -2.11 15.19 -26.51
C LYS A 80 -2.36 13.78 -27.06
N SER A 81 -3.51 13.22 -26.74
CA SER A 81 -4.11 12.10 -27.48
C SER A 81 -5.60 12.38 -27.66
N ASP A 82 -6.27 11.60 -28.49
CA ASP A 82 -7.70 11.80 -28.81
C ASP A 82 -8.56 11.84 -27.54
N ASN A 83 -8.19 11.06 -26.53
CA ASN A 83 -8.92 10.98 -25.25
C ASN A 83 -8.37 11.90 -24.15
N ARG A 84 -7.28 12.66 -24.37
CA ARG A 84 -6.71 13.56 -23.35
C ARG A 84 -5.95 14.76 -23.93
N PRO A 85 -6.36 16.00 -23.62
CA PRO A 85 -5.57 17.19 -23.92
C PRO A 85 -4.19 17.14 -23.24
N ARG A 86 -3.22 17.86 -23.82
CA ARG A 86 -1.94 18.10 -23.14
C ARG A 86 -2.19 18.89 -21.86
N GLY A 87 -1.54 18.52 -20.77
CA GLY A 87 -1.65 19.21 -19.47
C GLY A 87 -2.68 18.61 -18.51
N THR A 88 -3.54 17.68 -18.95
CA THR A 88 -4.45 16.95 -18.05
C THR A 88 -3.64 16.21 -16.99
N ILE A 89 -4.01 16.35 -15.72
CA ILE A 89 -3.35 15.65 -14.61
C ILE A 89 -3.64 14.15 -14.70
N GLU A 90 -2.59 13.35 -14.70
CA GLU A 90 -2.64 11.89 -14.78
C GLU A 90 -1.97 11.27 -13.56
N THR A 91 -2.66 10.32 -12.94
CA THR A 91 -2.06 9.43 -11.94
C THR A 91 -1.19 8.38 -12.64
N LYS A 92 0.10 8.35 -12.34
CA LYS A 92 1.04 7.34 -12.86
C LYS A 92 1.68 6.56 -11.73
N SER A 93 1.83 5.25 -11.93
CA SER A 93 2.60 4.41 -11.03
C SER A 93 4.06 4.88 -10.96
N ILE A 94 4.61 4.95 -9.75
CA ILE A 94 6.04 5.22 -9.55
C ILE A 94 6.82 3.91 -9.44
N LYS A 95 8.09 3.96 -9.83
CA LYS A 95 9.02 2.86 -9.58
C LYS A 95 9.42 2.92 -8.11
N VAL A 96 9.24 1.82 -7.40
CA VAL A 96 9.63 1.70 -5.99
C VAL A 96 11.13 1.40 -5.93
N ASP A 97 11.87 2.34 -5.37
CA ASP A 97 13.26 2.15 -4.94
C ASP A 97 13.36 2.34 -3.43
N ARG A 98 14.57 2.26 -2.89
CA ARG A 98 14.78 2.36 -1.44
C ARG A 98 14.39 3.72 -0.85
N LYS A 99 14.54 4.80 -1.61
CA LYS A 99 14.17 6.14 -1.16
C LYS A 99 12.65 6.25 -1.08
N VAL A 100 11.95 5.83 -2.13
CA VAL A 100 10.48 5.81 -2.18
C VAL A 100 9.92 4.90 -1.07
N MET A 101 10.52 3.72 -0.86
CA MET A 101 10.09 2.81 0.21
C MET A 101 10.21 3.48 1.58
N ARG A 102 11.35 4.11 1.86
CA ARG A 102 11.59 4.83 3.11
C ARG A 102 10.57 5.94 3.34
N GLU A 103 10.34 6.78 2.34
CA GLU A 103 9.34 7.87 2.40
C GLU A 103 7.96 7.30 2.75
N PHE A 104 7.54 6.21 2.09
CA PHE A 104 6.27 5.56 2.39
C PHE A 104 6.21 4.96 3.79
N LEU A 105 7.31 4.37 4.28
CA LEU A 105 7.36 3.85 5.64
C LEU A 105 7.22 4.95 6.69
N ILE A 106 7.86 6.11 6.48
CA ILE A 106 7.84 7.23 7.43
C ILE A 106 6.50 7.97 7.36
N GLU A 107 6.11 8.42 6.17
CA GLU A 107 4.98 9.32 5.97
C GLU A 107 3.63 8.61 6.08
N ASN A 108 3.59 7.31 5.74
CA ASN A 108 2.34 6.55 5.70
C ASN A 108 2.27 5.50 6.81
N VAL A 109 3.19 4.52 6.82
CA VAL A 109 3.08 3.37 7.74
C VAL A 109 3.27 3.81 9.20
N LEU A 110 4.36 4.52 9.50
CA LEU A 110 4.67 4.99 10.85
C LEU A 110 3.62 6.01 11.34
N ALA A 111 3.17 6.90 10.46
CA ALA A 111 2.09 7.84 10.77
C ALA A 111 0.78 7.10 11.11
N ALA A 112 0.40 6.09 10.31
CA ALA A 112 -0.81 5.33 10.56
C ALA A 112 -0.73 4.49 11.83
N ILE A 113 0.42 3.87 12.12
CA ILE A 113 0.65 3.16 13.39
C ILE A 113 0.38 4.11 14.57
N GLN A 114 0.92 5.33 14.56
CA GLN A 114 0.67 6.29 15.65
C GLN A 114 -0.82 6.59 15.88
N VAL A 115 -1.62 6.57 14.82
CA VAL A 115 -3.06 6.87 14.90
C VAL A 115 -3.89 5.68 15.37
N VAL A 116 -3.56 4.46 14.92
CA VAL A 116 -4.43 3.28 15.10
C VAL A 116 -3.90 2.24 16.08
N TRP A 117 -2.67 2.39 16.56
CA TRP A 117 -2.09 1.38 17.45
C TRP A 117 -2.82 1.32 18.79
N PRO A 118 -3.14 0.12 19.31
CA PRO A 118 -3.94 0.01 20.53
C PRO A 118 -3.26 0.62 21.76
N GLU A 119 -4.01 1.42 22.53
CA GLU A 119 -3.55 2.03 23.77
C GLU A 119 -3.12 1.00 24.83
N SER A 120 -3.68 -0.21 24.78
CA SER A 120 -3.30 -1.33 25.67
C SER A 120 -1.81 -1.70 25.58
N ASP A 121 -1.12 -1.27 24.52
CA ASP A 121 0.25 -1.64 24.21
C ASP A 121 1.22 -0.47 24.27
N VAL A 122 0.79 0.66 24.82
CA VAL A 122 1.68 1.80 25.06
C VAL A 122 2.90 1.34 25.86
N GLY A 123 4.08 1.73 25.38
CA GLY A 123 5.37 1.34 25.96
C GLY A 123 5.91 -0.01 25.52
N GLN A 124 5.18 -0.79 24.71
CA GLN A 124 5.71 -2.02 24.12
C GLN A 124 6.38 -1.75 22.76
N THR A 125 7.40 -2.55 22.44
CA THR A 125 8.04 -2.52 21.13
C THR A 125 7.10 -3.02 20.04
N ILE A 126 7.02 -2.28 18.93
CA ILE A 126 6.31 -2.62 17.70
C ILE A 126 7.32 -3.05 16.66
N TYR A 127 7.11 -4.21 16.04
CA TYR A 127 7.99 -4.74 15.00
C TYR A 127 7.32 -4.60 13.64
N ILE A 128 8.00 -4.00 12.67
CA ILE A 128 7.61 -3.99 11.26
C ILE A 128 8.37 -5.11 10.56
N GLN A 129 7.65 -6.14 10.13
CA GLN A 129 8.20 -7.22 9.33
C GLN A 129 8.01 -6.92 7.84
N GLN A 130 9.11 -7.03 7.10
CA GLN A 130 9.17 -6.92 5.64
C GLN A 130 10.02 -8.06 5.06
N ASP A 131 9.99 -8.28 3.75
CA ASP A 131 10.84 -9.28 3.11
C ASP A 131 12.25 -8.71 2.78
N ASN A 132 13.07 -9.51 2.07
CA ASN A 132 14.42 -9.13 1.67
C ASN A 132 14.48 -8.49 0.26
N ALA A 133 13.38 -7.96 -0.26
CA ALA A 133 13.38 -7.28 -1.55
C ALA A 133 14.31 -6.07 -1.54
N LYS A 134 14.99 -5.85 -2.67
CA LYS A 134 16.01 -4.81 -2.85
C LYS A 134 15.58 -3.39 -2.41
N PRO A 135 14.32 -2.95 -2.65
CA PRO A 135 13.84 -1.64 -2.21
C PRO A 135 13.66 -1.49 -0.70
N HIS A 136 13.62 -2.57 0.08
CA HIS A 136 13.47 -2.43 1.52
C HIS A 136 14.67 -1.73 2.17
N ILE A 137 14.38 -0.98 3.23
CA ILE A 137 15.37 -0.31 4.06
C ILE A 137 15.91 -1.28 5.11
N LEU A 138 17.14 -1.04 5.56
CA LEU A 138 17.71 -1.82 6.65
C LEU A 138 17.12 -1.36 7.99
N PRO A 139 17.11 -2.22 9.03
CA PRO A 139 16.72 -1.82 10.38
C PRO A 139 17.51 -0.63 10.96
N THR A 140 18.70 -0.39 10.41
CA THR A 140 19.62 0.69 10.81
C THR A 140 19.51 1.94 9.93
N ASP A 141 18.47 2.06 9.09
CA ASP A 141 18.29 3.23 8.23
C ASP A 141 18.14 4.52 9.06
N PRO A 142 19.04 5.51 8.90
CA PRO A 142 19.17 6.63 9.83
C PRO A 142 17.96 7.57 9.80
N GLU A 143 17.40 7.80 8.61
CA GLU A 143 16.22 8.67 8.43
C GLU A 143 14.97 8.03 9.06
N PHE A 144 14.83 6.70 8.94
CA PHE A 144 13.74 5.99 9.60
C PHE A 144 13.87 6.02 11.14
N LEU A 145 15.07 5.79 11.66
CA LEU A 145 15.35 5.87 13.11
C LEU A 145 15.10 7.28 13.66
N GLU A 146 15.50 8.31 12.92
CA GLU A 146 15.22 9.70 13.27
C GLU A 146 13.71 9.97 13.31
N ALA A 147 12.95 9.49 12.33
CA ALA A 147 11.50 9.62 12.32
C ALA A 147 10.86 8.97 13.56
N ILE A 148 11.29 7.75 13.93
CA ILE A 148 10.79 7.04 15.12
C ILE A 148 11.04 7.86 16.39
N SER A 149 12.23 8.46 16.53
CA SER A 149 12.59 9.25 17.72
C SER A 149 11.63 10.40 18.01
N ARG A 150 10.95 10.93 16.98
CA ARG A 150 9.97 12.01 17.09
C ARG A 150 8.59 11.54 17.52
N THR A 151 8.29 10.24 17.40
CA THR A 151 6.97 9.66 17.70
C THR A 151 6.81 9.30 19.18
N GLY A 152 7.90 9.08 19.91
CA GLY A 152 7.88 8.54 21.27
C GLY A 152 7.52 7.05 21.37
N MET A 153 7.35 6.35 20.23
CA MET A 153 7.10 4.91 20.16
C MET A 153 8.41 4.13 19.92
N ASP A 154 8.52 2.91 20.42
CA ASP A 154 9.60 1.98 20.08
C ASP A 154 9.18 1.11 18.88
N VAL A 155 9.49 1.57 17.67
CA VAL A 155 9.20 0.85 16.42
C VAL A 155 10.49 0.33 15.82
N ARG A 156 10.55 -0.94 15.42
CA ARG A 156 11.75 -1.57 14.86
C ARG A 156 11.43 -2.39 13.63
N ILE A 157 12.31 -2.35 12.64
CA ILE A 157 12.18 -3.20 11.45
C ILE A 157 12.87 -4.54 11.71
N ILE A 158 12.25 -5.61 11.22
CA ILE A 158 12.79 -6.97 11.17
C ILE A 158 12.65 -7.53 9.75
N GLN A 159 13.58 -8.41 9.37
CA GLN A 159 13.66 -9.08 8.07
C GLN A 159 13.67 -10.59 8.24
#